data_AF-A0A954VGM9-F1
#
_entry.id   AF-A0A954VGM9-F1
#
_cell.length_a   1.000
_cell.length_b   1.000
_cell.length_c   1.000
_cell.angle_alpha   90.00
_cell.angle_beta   90.00
_cell.angle_gamma   90.00
#
_symmetry.space_group_name_H-M   'P 1'
#
loop_
_entity.id
_entity.type
_entity.pdbx_description
1 polymer ?
#
loop_
_entity_poly.entity_id
_entity_poly.type
_entity_poly.pdbx_seq_one_letter_code
_entity_poly.pdbx_strand_id
1 'polypeptide(L)'
;MLSQILADLNPVLRGFANYFKMANCKGLFRDLMTWIRRRLRAKQLALWKRPSRLHRRLWQLGYQGEFQKIRMRRWRSSRSPLASWSMPIAWFNELGLFDLTTVETGVLPLLH
;
A
#
# COMPACT_ATOMS: atom_id res chain seq x y z
N MET A 1 -1.61 15.26 -1.96
CA MET A 1 -0.58 14.28 -2.40
C MET A 1 -0.91 12.92 -1.79
N LEU A 2 -0.23 11.82 -2.17
CA LEU A 2 -0.49 10.51 -1.57
C LEU A 2 -0.31 10.50 -0.04
N SER A 3 0.65 11.29 0.45
CA SER A 3 0.87 11.51 1.89
C SER A 3 -0.38 11.93 2.66
N GLN A 4 -1.21 12.82 2.10
CA GLN A 4 -2.47 13.22 2.72
C GLN A 4 -3.43 12.02 2.86
N ILE A 5 -3.54 11.21 1.80
CA ILE A 5 -4.38 10.00 1.83
C ILE A 5 -3.91 9.04 2.92
N LEU A 6 -2.59 8.93 3.13
CA LEU A 6 -2.02 8.09 4.19
C LEU A 6 -2.29 8.67 5.57
N ALA A 7 -2.19 10.00 5.73
CA ALA A 7 -2.49 10.68 6.99
C ALA A 7 -3.94 10.43 7.43
N ASP A 8 -4.88 10.44 6.49
CA ASP A 8 -6.29 10.17 6.76
C ASP A 8 -6.56 8.66 6.99
N LEU A 9 -5.84 7.78 6.28
CA LEU A 9 -6.05 6.34 6.35
C LEU A 9 -5.44 5.70 7.61
N ASN A 10 -4.28 6.17 8.05
CA ASN A 10 -3.53 5.56 9.16
C ASN A 10 -4.33 5.49 10.48
N PRO A 11 -5.05 6.53 10.93
CA PRO A 11 -5.90 6.46 12.12
C PRO A 11 -6.98 5.38 12.00
N VAL A 12 -7.59 5.24 10.81
CA VAL A 12 -8.62 4.22 10.54
C VAL A 12 -8.01 2.81 10.63
N LEU A 13 -6.83 2.60 10.05
CA LEU A 13 -6.14 1.30 10.12
C LEU A 13 -5.76 0.94 11.56
N ARG A 14 -5.28 1.90 12.35
CA ARG A 14 -4.96 1.68 13.77
C ARG A 14 -6.20 1.32 14.58
N GLY A 15 -7.31 2.04 14.39
CA GLY A 15 -8.58 1.74 15.05
C GLY A 15 -9.09 0.34 14.70
N PHE A 16 -9.05 -0.01 13.41
CA PHE A 16 -9.42 -1.34 12.93
C PHE A 16 -8.54 -2.43 13.55
N ALA A 17 -7.22 -2.26 13.56
CA ALA A 17 -6.31 -3.24 14.14
C ALA A 17 -6.57 -3.46 15.63
N ASN A 18 -6.77 -2.37 16.39
CA ASN A 18 -7.03 -2.44 17.83
C ASN A 18 -8.35 -3.13 18.17
N TYR A 19 -9.37 -2.97 17.32
CA TYR A 19 -10.65 -3.65 17.48
C TYR A 19 -10.53 -5.16 17.20
N PHE A 20 -9.80 -5.53 16.13
CA PHE A 20 -9.70 -6.93 15.70
C PHE A 20 -8.50 -7.71 16.30
N LYS A 21 -7.64 -7.10 17.12
CA LYS A 21 -6.44 -7.75 17.68
C LYS A 21 -6.73 -8.98 18.55
N MET A 22 -7.91 -9.07 19.15
CA MET A 22 -8.26 -10.18 20.06
C MET A 22 -8.57 -11.48 19.30
N ALA A 23 -9.00 -11.37 18.05
CA ALA A 23 -9.15 -12.51 17.17
C ALA A 23 -7.79 -12.80 16.50
N ASN A 24 -7.43 -14.08 16.31
CA ASN A 24 -6.19 -14.48 15.63
C ASN A 24 -6.22 -14.11 14.13
N CYS A 25 -6.17 -12.82 13.82
CA CYS A 25 -6.49 -12.22 12.53
C CYS A 25 -5.26 -11.99 11.65
N LYS A 26 -4.12 -12.63 11.92
CA LYS A 26 -2.88 -12.41 11.13
C LYS A 26 -3.07 -12.63 9.63
N GLY A 27 -3.78 -13.68 9.24
CA GLY A 27 -4.10 -13.97 7.83
C GLY A 27 -4.95 -12.86 7.19
N LEU A 28 -6.00 -12.42 7.89
CA LEU A 28 -6.88 -11.34 7.46
C LEU A 28 -6.11 -10.02 7.28
N PHE A 29 -5.24 -9.67 8.24
CA PHE A 29 -4.42 -8.45 8.17
C PHE A 29 -3.46 -8.46 6.99
N ARG A 30 -2.84 -9.61 6.68
CA ARG A 30 -1.97 -9.77 5.51
C ARG A 30 -2.74 -9.53 4.20
N ASP A 31 -3.90 -10.14 4.06
CA ASP A 31 -4.71 -10.05 2.84
C ASP A 31 -5.27 -8.63 2.67
N LEU A 32 -5.70 -8.01 3.78
CA LEU A 32 -6.16 -6.63 3.82
C LEU A 32 -5.03 -5.65 3.46
N MET A 33 -3.83 -5.81 4.02
CA MET A 33 -2.69 -4.96 3.67
C MET A 33 -2.28 -5.12 2.21
N THR A 34 -2.38 -6.32 1.64
CA THR A 34 -2.16 -6.56 0.21
C THR A 34 -3.16 -5.77 -0.65
N TRP A 35 -4.44 -5.79 -0.27
CA TRP A 35 -5.48 -5.04 -0.94
C TRP A 35 -5.30 -3.52 -0.80
N ILE A 36 -4.98 -3.02 0.40
CA ILE A 36 -4.73 -1.60 0.68
C ILE A 36 -3.58 -1.08 -0.18
N ARG A 37 -2.42 -1.75 -0.17
CA ARG A 37 -1.26 -1.34 -0.97
C ARG A 37 -1.60 -1.29 -2.46
N ARG A 38 -2.37 -2.27 -2.96
CA ARG A 38 -2.86 -2.23 -4.35
C ARG A 38 -3.78 -1.03 -4.60
N ARG A 39 -4.65 -0.69 -3.66
CA ARG A 39 -5.54 0.50 -3.73
C ARG A 39 -4.74 1.80 -3.77
N LEU A 40 -3.72 1.91 -2.94
CA LEU A 40 -2.81 3.05 -2.91
C LEU A 40 -2.01 3.17 -4.21
N ARG A 41 -1.50 2.05 -4.77
CA ARG A 41 -0.87 2.06 -6.10
C ARG A 41 -1.80 2.61 -7.18
N ALA A 42 -3.06 2.18 -7.20
CA ALA A 42 -4.03 2.70 -8.16
C ALA A 42 -4.27 4.20 -8.00
N LYS A 43 -4.38 4.68 -6.75
CA LYS A 43 -4.52 6.12 -6.46
C LYS A 43 -3.28 6.89 -6.91
N GLN A 44 -2.08 6.38 -6.63
CA GLN A 44 -0.83 7.01 -7.04
C GLN A 44 -0.68 7.09 -8.57
N LEU A 45 -1.00 6.02 -9.29
CA LEU A 45 -1.04 6.05 -10.76
C LEU A 45 -2.01 7.13 -11.27
N ALA A 46 -3.20 7.23 -10.67
CA ALA A 46 -4.18 8.26 -11.04
C ALA A 46 -3.66 9.68 -10.73
N LEU A 47 -2.94 9.89 -9.63
CA LEU A 47 -2.30 11.16 -9.26
C LEU A 47 -1.19 11.54 -10.25
N TRP A 48 -0.42 10.58 -10.75
CA TRP A 48 0.60 10.83 -11.76
C TRP A 48 0.03 11.26 -13.10
N LYS A 49 -1.22 10.88 -13.42
CA LYS A 49 -2.00 11.24 -14.63
C LYS A 49 -1.40 10.73 -15.95
N ARG A 50 -0.09 10.87 -16.16
CA ARG A 50 0.65 10.54 -17.38
C ARG A 50 1.66 9.39 -17.13
N PRO A 51 1.77 8.41 -18.05
CA PRO A 51 2.74 7.31 -17.93
C PRO A 51 4.20 7.76 -17.83
N SER A 52 4.55 8.94 -18.34
CA SER A 52 5.91 9.49 -18.25
C SER A 52 6.39 9.70 -16.81
N ARG A 53 5.49 10.03 -15.87
CA ARG A 53 5.83 10.14 -14.45
C ARG A 53 6.20 8.77 -13.85
N LEU A 54 5.48 7.72 -14.22
CA LEU A 54 5.80 6.35 -13.84
C LEU A 54 7.15 5.91 -14.43
N HIS A 55 7.39 6.17 -15.72
CA HIS A 55 8.65 5.87 -16.37
C HIS A 55 9.82 6.57 -15.66
N ARG A 56 9.70 7.88 -15.39
CA ARG A 56 10.73 8.62 -14.63
C ARG A 56 11.00 8.00 -13.25
N ARG A 57 9.96 7.59 -12.52
CA ARG A 57 10.08 6.93 -11.21
C ARG A 57 10.83 5.60 -11.34
N LEU A 58 10.51 4.79 -12.35
CA LEU A 58 11.18 3.52 -12.62
C LEU A 58 12.67 3.73 -12.92
N TRP A 59 13.00 4.73 -13.75
CA TRP A 59 14.37 5.07 -14.07
C TRP A 59 15.17 5.52 -12.83
N GLN A 60 14.57 6.34 -11.96
CA GLN A 60 15.16 6.72 -10.67
C GLN A 60 15.42 5.53 -9.73
N LEU A 61 14.68 4.45 -9.87
CA LEU A 61 14.85 3.22 -9.11
C LEU A 61 15.80 2.23 -9.82
N GLY A 62 16.39 2.61 -10.95
CA GLY A 62 17.33 1.77 -11.70
C GLY A 62 16.68 0.70 -12.58
N TYR A 63 15.40 0.82 -12.93
CA TYR A 63 14.72 -0.15 -13.80
C TYR A 63 15.35 -0.20 -15.20
N GLN A 64 15.83 -1.36 -15.62
CA GLN A 64 16.46 -1.58 -16.93
C GLN A 64 15.55 -2.28 -17.95
N GLY A 65 14.32 -2.64 -17.57
CA GLY A 65 13.38 -3.33 -18.47
C GLY A 65 12.64 -2.40 -19.43
N GLU A 66 11.95 -2.98 -20.41
CA GLU A 66 11.16 -2.21 -21.36
C GLU A 66 9.95 -1.54 -20.69
N PHE A 67 9.78 -0.24 -20.93
CA PHE A 67 8.65 0.50 -20.40
C PHE A 67 7.38 0.30 -21.24
N GLN A 68 6.43 -0.46 -20.72
CA GLN A 68 5.10 -0.59 -21.32
C GLN A 68 4.15 0.50 -20.81
N LYS A 69 3.54 1.25 -21.72
CA LYS A 69 2.53 2.27 -21.38
C LYS A 69 1.27 1.61 -20.80
N ILE A 70 1.01 1.84 -19.52
CA ILE A 70 -0.23 1.40 -18.85
C ILE A 70 -1.24 2.54 -18.69
N ARG A 71 -2.53 2.21 -18.59
CA ARG A 71 -3.59 3.21 -18.32
C ARG A 71 -3.53 3.66 -16.86
N MET A 72 -3.22 4.93 -16.62
CA MET A 72 -2.98 5.48 -15.27
C MET A 72 -4.18 5.40 -14.32
N ARG A 73 -5.41 5.51 -14.83
CA ARG A 73 -6.64 5.53 -14.02
C ARG A 73 -7.37 4.19 -13.89
N ARG A 74 -6.91 3.14 -14.59
CA ARG A 74 -7.59 1.84 -14.60
C ARG A 74 -7.13 0.98 -13.43
N TRP A 75 -8.08 0.44 -12.65
CA TRP A 75 -7.78 -0.41 -11.49
C TRP A 75 -6.83 -1.57 -11.80
N ARG A 76 -6.99 -2.23 -12.95
CA ARG A 76 -6.14 -3.34 -13.39
C ARG A 76 -4.64 -2.96 -13.47
N SER A 77 -4.32 -1.72 -13.81
CA SER A 77 -2.94 -1.23 -13.94
C SER A 77 -2.16 -1.27 -12.62
N SER A 78 -2.84 -1.21 -11.48
CA SER A 78 -2.22 -1.33 -10.15
C SER A 78 -1.59 -2.69 -9.87
N ARG A 79 -1.97 -3.74 -10.61
CA ARG A 79 -1.36 -5.08 -10.55
C ARG A 79 -0.22 -5.27 -11.55
N SER A 80 0.12 -4.25 -12.35
CA SER A 80 1.21 -4.40 -13.31
C SER A 80 2.55 -4.58 -12.59
N PRO A 81 3.51 -5.32 -13.20
CA PRO A 81 4.86 -5.43 -12.68
C PRO A 81 5.51 -4.05 -12.50
N LEU A 82 5.33 -3.16 -13.47
CA LEU A 82 5.82 -1.77 -13.43
C LEU A 82 5.29 -0.99 -12.22
N ALA A 83 3.98 -1.11 -11.92
CA ALA A 83 3.41 -0.46 -10.75
C ALA A 83 3.98 -1.04 -9.45
N SER A 84 4.14 -2.36 -9.36
CA SER A 84 4.68 -3.03 -8.17
C SER A 84 6.15 -2.66 -7.93
N TRP A 85 6.93 -2.56 -9.00
CA TRP A 85 8.35 -2.20 -8.95
C TRP A 85 8.55 -0.72 -8.62
N SER A 86 7.74 0.18 -9.20
CA SER A 86 7.83 1.62 -8.92
C SER A 86 7.36 2.04 -7.52
N MET A 87 6.57 1.18 -6.87
CA MET A 87 5.94 1.40 -5.56
C MET A 87 6.06 0.11 -4.72
N PRO A 88 7.29 -0.24 -4.30
CA PRO A 88 7.54 -1.41 -3.47
C PRO A 88 6.94 -1.23 -2.07
N ILE A 89 6.87 -2.32 -1.30
CA ILE A 89 6.37 -2.27 0.09
C ILE A 89 7.22 -1.32 0.94
N ALA A 90 8.55 -1.38 0.80
CA ALA A 90 9.49 -0.49 1.49
C ALA A 90 9.15 0.99 1.29
N TRP A 91 8.80 1.39 0.06
CA TRP A 91 8.42 2.78 -0.22
C TRP A 91 7.14 3.21 0.51
N PHE A 92 6.16 2.32 0.67
CA PHE A 92 4.97 2.65 1.48
C PHE A 92 5.32 2.78 2.97
N ASN A 93 6.25 1.97 3.46
CA ASN A 93 6.72 2.05 4.84
C ASN A 93 7.48 3.36 5.10
N GLU A 94 8.35 3.77 4.17
CA GLU A 94 9.05 5.08 4.21
C GLU A 94 8.07 6.26 4.21
N LEU A 95 6.94 6.13 3.49
CA LEU A 95 5.86 7.12 3.52
C LEU A 95 5.02 7.08 4.81
N GLY A 96 5.32 6.16 5.73
CA GLY A 96 4.63 6.03 7.01
C GLY A 96 3.29 5.30 6.95
N LEU A 97 3.03 4.46 5.93
CA LEU A 97 1.83 3.61 5.94
C LEU A 97 1.87 2.67 7.15
N PHE A 98 0.82 2.71 7.98
CA PHE A 98 0.67 1.78 9.09
C PHE A 98 0.45 0.35 8.58
N ASP A 99 1.27 -0.60 9.05
CA ASP A 99 1.17 -2.00 8.68
C ASP A 99 0.38 -2.77 9.74
N LEU A 100 -0.80 -3.30 9.36
CA LEU A 100 -1.62 -4.10 10.25
C LEU A 100 -0.93 -5.39 10.71
N THR A 101 0.02 -5.92 9.93
CA THR A 101 0.67 -7.20 10.22
C THR A 101 1.66 -7.13 11.38
N THR A 102 2.06 -5.92 11.80
CA THR A 102 2.95 -5.72 12.95
C THR A 102 2.20 -5.70 14.29
N VAL A 103 0.87 -5.68 14.27
CA VAL A 103 0.06 -5.67 15.49
C VAL A 103 0.01 -7.07 16.09
N GLU A 104 0.37 -7.19 17.37
CA GLU A 104 0.24 -8.44 18.11
C GLU A 104 -1.24 -8.81 18.24
N THR A 105 -1.59 -9.97 17.69
CA THR A 105 -2.95 -10.54 17.75
C THR A 105 -2.99 -11.71 18.71
N GLY A 106 -4.11 -11.92 19.40
CA GLY A 106 -4.31 -13.04 20.32
C GLY A 106 -3.88 -12.75 21.76
N VAL A 107 -3.63 -11.48 22.10
CA VAL A 107 -3.44 -11.06 23.49
C VAL A 107 -4.81 -10.82 24.10
N LEU A 108 -5.26 -11.74 24.94
CA LEU A 108 -6.39 -11.50 25.85
C LEU A 108 -5.96 -10.38 26.80
N PRO A 109 -6.75 -9.30 26.98
CA PRO A 109 -6.49 -8.41 28.10
C PRO A 109 -6.60 -9.28 29.36
N LEU A 110 -5.53 -9.33 30.15
CA LEU A 110 -5.59 -9.91 31.49
C LEU A 110 -6.72 -9.18 32.21
N LEU A 111 -7.85 -9.87 32.41
CA LEU A 111 -8.94 -9.39 33.23
C LEU A 111 -8.37 -9.31 34.65
N HIS A 112 -8.06 -8.10 35.08
CA HIS A 112 -7.78 -7.78 36.48
C HIS A 112 -9.08 -7.45 37.20
#